data_AF-A0A2X3D1V0-F1
#
_entry.id   AF-A0A2X3D1V0-F1
#
_cell.length_a   1.000
_cell.length_b   1.000
_cell.length_c   1.000
_cell.angle_alpha   90.00
_cell.angle_beta   90.00
_cell.angle_gamma   90.00
#
_symmetry.space_group_name_H-M   'P 1'
#
loop_
_entity.id
_entity.type
_entity.pdbx_description
1 polymer ?
#
loop_
_entity_poly.entity_id
_entity_poly.type
_entity_poly.pdbx_seq_one_letter_code
_entity_poly.pdbx_strand_id
1 'polypeptide(L)'
;MGANMQRQAVPTLRADKPLVGTGMERAVAVDSGVTAVAKRGGTVQYVDASRIVIKVNEDEMYPGEAGIDIYNLTKYTRSNQNTCINQMPCVSLGEPY
;
A
#
# COMPACT_ATOMS: atom_id res chain seq x y z
N MET A 1 -20.06 -22.11 3.09
CA MET A 1 -19.92 -21.85 1.64
C MET A 1 -19.33 -20.46 1.33
N GLY A 2 -19.80 -19.36 1.94
CA GLY A 2 -19.32 -17.99 1.66
C GLY A 2 -17.80 -17.77 1.74
N ALA A 3 -17.13 -18.24 2.79
CA ALA A 3 -15.68 -18.06 2.96
C ALA A 3 -14.83 -18.71 1.84
N ASN A 4 -15.31 -19.82 1.25
CA ASN A 4 -14.60 -20.47 0.14
C ASN A 4 -14.77 -19.69 -1.17
N MET A 5 -15.94 -19.07 -1.37
CA MET A 5 -16.20 -18.22 -2.53
C MET A 5 -15.39 -16.92 -2.46
N GLN A 6 -15.24 -16.33 -1.26
CA GLN A 6 -14.44 -15.11 -1.07
C GLN A 6 -12.98 -15.27 -1.51
N ARG A 7 -12.38 -16.46 -1.31
CA ARG A 7 -11.00 -16.75 -1.75
C ARG A 7 -10.83 -16.85 -3.27
N GLN A 8 -11.92 -16.90 -4.03
CA GLN A 8 -11.91 -17.00 -5.49
C GLN A 8 -12.35 -15.70 -6.18
N ALA A 9 -12.70 -14.67 -5.39
CA ALA A 9 -13.04 -13.38 -5.94
C ALA A 9 -11.82 -12.76 -6.66
N VAL A 10 -12.01 -12.33 -7.90
CA VAL A 10 -10.98 -11.66 -8.69
C VAL A 10 -11.05 -10.15 -8.44
N PRO A 11 -9.92 -9.44 -8.28
CA PRO A 11 -9.92 -7.99 -8.12
C PRO A 11 -10.56 -7.26 -9.30
N THR A 12 -11.44 -6.29 -9.02
CA THR A 12 -12.05 -5.41 -10.01
C THR A 12 -11.08 -4.31 -10.45
N LEU A 13 -11.37 -3.65 -11.58
CA LEU A 13 -10.54 -2.55 -12.09
C LEU A 13 -10.46 -1.36 -11.12
N ARG A 14 -11.58 -1.06 -10.44
CA ARG A 14 -11.65 -0.06 -9.38
C ARG A 14 -12.01 -0.78 -8.08
N ALA A 15 -11.17 -0.60 -7.06
CA ALA A 15 -11.44 -1.12 -5.73
C ALA A 15 -12.56 -0.29 -5.09
N ASP A 16 -13.49 -0.99 -4.44
CA ASP A 16 -14.54 -0.37 -3.62
C ASP A 16 -14.49 -0.96 -2.21
N LYS A 17 -14.75 -0.12 -1.21
CA LYS A 17 -14.72 -0.53 0.19
C LYS A 17 -16.04 -1.21 0.55
N PRO A 18 -16.04 -2.27 1.37
CA PRO A 18 -17.29 -2.84 1.86
C PRO A 18 -18.02 -1.81 2.74
N LEU A 19 -19.27 -1.48 2.40
CA LEU A 19 -20.10 -0.57 3.20
C LEU A 19 -20.48 -1.18 4.55
N VAL A 20 -20.58 -2.51 4.61
CA VAL A 20 -20.81 -3.27 5.84
C VAL A 20 -19.64 -4.22 6.02
N GLY A 21 -18.80 -3.93 7.01
CA GLY A 21 -17.57 -4.67 7.31
C GLY A 21 -17.50 -5.11 8.76
N THR A 22 -16.43 -5.83 9.08
CA THR A 22 -16.18 -6.44 10.40
C THR A 22 -15.01 -5.79 11.14
N GLY A 23 -14.17 -5.02 10.44
CA GLY A 23 -12.90 -4.47 10.96
C GLY A 23 -11.68 -5.34 10.62
N MET A 24 -11.88 -6.60 10.23
CA MET A 24 -10.80 -7.52 9.86
C MET A 24 -10.16 -7.16 8.51
N GLU A 25 -10.83 -6.35 7.69
CA GLU A 25 -10.40 -6.02 6.33
C GLU A 25 -9.04 -5.31 6.33
N ARG A 26 -8.80 -4.43 7.31
CA ARG A 26 -7.51 -3.73 7.46
C ARG A 26 -6.39 -4.69 7.81
N ALA A 27 -6.60 -5.58 8.78
CA ALA A 27 -5.59 -6.54 9.21
C ALA A 27 -5.17 -7.43 8.03
N VAL A 28 -6.16 -7.97 7.31
CA VAL A 28 -5.89 -8.81 6.12
C VAL A 28 -5.17 -8.02 5.03
N ALA A 29 -5.54 -6.77 4.75
CA ALA A 29 -4.89 -5.95 3.73
C ALA A 29 -3.41 -5.69 4.07
N VAL A 30 -3.11 -5.30 5.31
CA VAL A 30 -1.75 -4.97 5.77
C VAL A 30 -0.88 -6.24 5.84
N ASP A 31 -1.37 -7.31 6.46
CA ASP A 31 -0.58 -8.51 6.71
C ASP A 31 -0.36 -9.37 5.45
N SER A 32 -1.17 -9.17 4.40
CA SER A 32 -1.00 -9.89 3.13
C SER A 32 0.24 -9.47 2.33
N GLY A 33 0.85 -8.31 2.66
CA GLY A 33 2.02 -7.79 1.94
C GLY A 33 1.74 -7.23 0.54
N VAL A 34 0.48 -7.17 0.10
CA VAL A 34 0.13 -6.58 -1.21
C VAL A 34 0.14 -5.04 -1.19
N THR A 35 0.04 -4.42 0.00
CA THR A 35 0.08 -2.97 0.18
C THR A 35 1.51 -2.49 0.48
N ALA A 36 1.90 -1.34 -0.05
CA ALA A 36 3.11 -0.66 0.38
C ALA A 36 2.86 0.02 1.74
N VAL A 37 3.58 -0.40 2.78
CA VAL A 37 3.46 0.14 4.14
C VAL A 37 4.70 0.95 4.47
N ALA A 38 4.51 2.14 5.03
CA ALA A 38 5.61 2.96 5.53
C ALA A 38 6.32 2.24 6.70
N LYS A 39 7.64 2.14 6.62
CA LYS A 39 8.47 1.54 7.68
C LYS A 39 8.71 2.51 8.83
N ARG A 40 8.75 3.80 8.51
CA ARG A 40 9.03 4.91 9.42
C ARG A 40 8.05 6.04 9.17
N GLY A 41 7.72 6.79 10.22
CA GLY A 41 6.89 7.97 10.16
C GLY A 41 7.61 9.13 9.47
N GLY A 42 6.85 9.99 8.80
CA GLY A 42 7.41 11.08 8.01
C GLY A 42 6.39 11.95 7.30
N THR A 43 6.89 12.81 6.43
CA THR A 43 6.07 13.60 5.51
C THR A 43 6.31 13.14 4.08
N VAL A 44 5.23 13.00 3.32
CA VAL A 44 5.32 12.60 1.91
C VAL A 44 5.92 13.73 1.08
N GLN A 45 7.17 13.54 0.63
CA GLN A 45 7.90 14.53 -0.17
C GLN A 45 7.53 14.46 -1.65
N TYR A 46 7.28 13.26 -2.16
CA TYR A 46 6.95 13.05 -3.57
C TYR A 46 6.02 11.85 -3.73
N VAL A 47 4.99 12.01 -4.55
CA VAL A 47 4.04 10.95 -4.94
C VAL A 47 3.95 10.91 -6.44
N ASP A 48 4.14 9.71 -6.98
CA ASP A 48 3.84 9.38 -8.37
C ASP A 48 3.12 8.03 -8.44
N ALA A 49 2.54 7.73 -9.60
CA ALA A 49 1.91 6.45 -9.86
C ALA A 49 2.88 5.26 -9.73
N SER A 50 4.19 5.50 -9.86
CA SER A 50 5.25 4.48 -9.84
C SER A 50 6.03 4.39 -8.53
N ARG A 51 6.13 5.49 -7.77
CA ARG A 51 6.94 5.54 -6.55
C ARG A 51 6.43 6.58 -5.57
N ILE A 52 6.69 6.34 -4.29
CA ILE A 52 6.39 7.25 -3.18
C ILE A 52 7.69 7.52 -2.43
N VAL A 53 7.97 8.78 -2.12
CA VAL A 53 9.15 9.20 -1.36
C VAL A 53 8.67 9.87 -0.08
N ILE A 54 9.13 9.33 1.05
CA ILE A 54 8.80 9.81 2.39
C ILE A 54 10.06 10.41 2.99
N LYS A 55 9.97 11.66 3.45
CA LYS A 55 11.00 12.28 4.29
C LYS A 55 10.73 11.85 5.73
N VAL A 56 11.66 11.11 6.31
CA VAL A 56 11.55 10.54 7.65
C VAL A 56 11.63 11.66 8.70
N ASN A 57 10.87 11.53 9.78
CA ASN A 57 10.96 12.45 10.92
C ASN A 57 12.31 12.31 11.62
N GLU A 58 12.83 13.39 12.20
CA GLU A 58 14.14 13.40 12.86
C GLU A 58 14.20 12.42 14.04
N ASP A 59 13.06 12.19 14.72
CA ASP A 59 12.94 11.26 15.86
C ASP A 59 13.21 9.80 15.49
N GLU A 60 12.92 9.41 14.24
CA GLU A 60 13.09 8.04 13.71
C GLU A 60 14.28 7.93 12.76
N MET A 61 15.06 9.01 12.60
CA MET A 61 16.20 9.05 11.69
C MET A 61 17.43 8.44 12.35
N TYR A 62 18.08 7.50 11.65
CA TYR A 62 19.35 6.97 12.09
C TYR A 62 20.50 7.93 11.75
N PRO A 63 21.44 8.18 12.69
CA PRO A 63 22.61 9.01 12.41
C PRO A 63 23.42 8.46 11.22
N GLY A 64 23.57 9.27 10.17
CA GLY A 64 24.31 8.92 8.95
C GLY A 64 23.47 8.45 7.77
N GLU A 65 22.15 8.29 7.92
CA GLU A 65 21.23 8.07 6.80
C GLU A 65 20.73 9.38 6.19
N ALA A 66 20.36 9.36 4.90
CA ALA A 66 19.84 10.53 4.19
C ALA A 66 18.44 11.00 4.68
N GLY A 67 17.78 10.23 5.56
CA GLY A 67 16.45 10.56 6.08
C GLY A 67 15.33 10.49 5.03
N ILE A 68 15.52 9.71 3.96
CA ILE A 68 14.56 9.58 2.86
C ILE A 68 14.30 8.10 2.59
N ASP A 69 13.03 7.69 2.65
CA ASP A 69 12.57 6.36 2.29
C ASP A 69 11.88 6.38 0.93
N ILE A 70 12.29 5.47 0.04
CA ILE A 70 11.75 5.34 -1.31
C ILE A 70 11.00 4.01 -1.43
N TYR A 71 9.72 4.08 -1.80
CA TYR A 71 8.85 2.94 -2.01
C TYR A 71 8.48 2.86 -3.49
N ASN A 72 9.01 1.85 -4.19
CA ASN A 72 8.66 1.59 -5.59
C ASN A 72 7.40 0.72 -5.64
N LEU A 73 6.39 1.17 -6.39
CA LEU A 73 5.12 0.48 -6.53
C LEU A 73 5.17 -0.53 -7.69
N THR A 74 4.55 -1.69 -7.47
CA THR A 74 4.39 -2.70 -8.53
C THR A 74 3.26 -2.30 -9.47
N LYS A 75 3.56 -2.18 -10.78
CA LYS A 75 2.60 -1.74 -11.79
C LYS A 75 2.27 -2.88 -12.76
N TYR A 76 0.98 -3.05 -13.02
CA TYR A 76 0.41 -3.90 -14.08
C TYR A 76 1.14 -5.23 -14.32
N THR A 77 1.43 -5.96 -13.24
CA THR A 77 2.16 -7.23 -13.29
C THR A 77 1.18 -8.40 -13.30
N ARG A 78 1.51 -9.48 -14.03
CA ARG A 78 0.69 -10.69 -14.10
C ARG A 78 0.80 -11.51 -12.80
N SER A 79 -0.34 -11.98 -12.29
CA SER A 79 -0.39 -12.95 -11.18
C SER A 79 -0.38 -14.41 -11.69
N ASN A 80 -0.16 -15.35 -10.78
CA ASN A 80 -0.19 -16.79 -11.08
C ASN A 80 -1.54 -17.26 -11.64
N GLN A 81 -2.65 -16.64 -11.22
CA GLN A 81 -4.00 -16.94 -11.71
C GLN A 81 -4.40 -16.07 -12.90
N ASN A 82 -3.43 -15.45 -13.60
CA ASN A 82 -3.65 -14.57 -14.74
C ASN A 82 -4.48 -13.32 -14.44
N THR A 83 -4.52 -12.90 -13.18
CA THR A 83 -5.11 -11.60 -12.77
C THR A 83 -4.04 -10.51 -12.80
N CYS A 84 -4.44 -9.25 -12.56
CA CYS A 84 -3.54 -8.10 -12.53
C CYS A 84 -3.17 -7.71 -11.10
N ILE A 85 -1.87 -7.57 -10.83
CA ILE A 85 -1.33 -6.97 -9.61
C ILE A 85 -0.89 -5.54 -9.96
N ASN A 86 -1.56 -4.57 -9.35
CA ASN A 86 -1.28 -3.15 -9.57
C ASN A 86 -1.48 -2.37 -8.27
N GLN A 87 -0.41 -1.75 -7.78
CA GLN A 87 -0.45 -0.87 -6.62
C GLN A 87 -0.76 0.56 -7.07
N MET A 88 -1.57 1.25 -6.26
CA MET A 88 -1.91 2.65 -6.45
C MET A 88 -1.49 3.43 -5.20
N PRO A 89 -0.91 4.63 -5.34
CA PRO A 89 -0.64 5.48 -4.20
C PRO A 89 -1.96 5.90 -3.54
N CYS A 90 -2.03 5.81 -2.21
CA CYS A 90 -3.19 6.23 -1.41
C CYS A 90 -2.98 7.56 -0.68
N VAL A 91 -1.74 8.05 -0.61
CA VAL A 91 -1.35 9.29 0.07
C VAL A 91 -1.20 10.43 -0.93
N SER A 92 -1.34 11.66 -0.44
CA SER A 92 -1.11 12.88 -1.21
C SER A 92 0.23 13.56 -0.86
N LEU A 93 0.72 14.41 -1.75
CA LEU A 93 1.95 15.16 -1.52
C LEU A 93 1.78 16.11 -0.33
N GLY A 94 2.73 16.08 0.61
CA GLY A 94 2.70 16.88 1.84
C GLY A 94 1.84 16.31 2.97
N GLU A 95 1.22 15.16 2.81
CA GLU A 95 0.46 14.48 3.86
C GLU A 95 1.42 13.91 4.94
N PRO A 96 1.13 14.09 6.24
CA PRO A 96 1.88 13.44 7.31
C PRO A 96 1.46 11.97 7.46
N TYR A 97 2.42 11.08 7.71
CA TYR A 97 2.19 9.64 7.85
C TYR A 97 3.00 9.04 9.01
#